data_AF-A0A0G9HB21-F1
#
_entry.id   AF-A0A0G9HB21-F1
#
_cell.length_a   1.000
_cell.length_b   1.000
_cell.length_c   1.000
_cell.angle_alpha   90.00
_cell.angle_beta   90.00
_cell.angle_gamma   90.00
#
_symmetry.space_group_name_H-M   'P 1'
#
loop_
_entity.id
_entity.type
_entity.pdbx_description
1 polymer ?
#
loop_
_entity_poly.entity_id
_entity_poly.type
_entity_poly.pdbx_seq_one_letter_code
_entity_poly.pdbx_strand_id
1 'polypeptide(L)'
;MLYDAPHRGSPSPIMSDATTILVDTDLERDDAAAAATGLYLRLAGDGTISPVYEVESEPRFRVLDERLTQDTGVYAIGLHASSHRWRDDEKGGAHLVEGGPENGIFCRYDGSFTIRCPECRQPLAPGDEGSEALEEALAVWCDAPNSAYVACPGCAAWTPLTLWRSPAHDFAVGHFAITLYGTHLRSLTDGQNDHAATLLRHRLGDVAGDFAVVYARA
;
A
#
# COMPACT_ATOMS: atom_id res chain seq x y z
N MET A 1 11.62 -3.43 57.53
CA MET A 1 10.66 -2.97 56.52
C MET A 1 11.19 -3.40 55.16
N LEU A 2 10.76 -4.59 54.73
CA LEU A 2 10.95 -5.07 53.36
C LEU A 2 10.02 -4.23 52.48
N TYR A 3 10.56 -3.65 51.41
CA TYR A 3 9.74 -3.13 50.31
C TYR A 3 10.24 -3.75 49.01
N ASP A 4 9.29 -4.45 48.38
CA ASP A 4 9.41 -5.18 47.12
C ASP A 4 9.92 -4.31 45.97
N ALA A 5 10.76 -4.89 45.12
CA ALA A 5 11.04 -4.36 43.80
C ALA A 5 9.86 -4.69 42.87
N PRO A 6 9.25 -3.72 42.17
CA PRO A 6 8.30 -4.07 41.12
C PRO A 6 9.09 -4.56 39.91
N HIS A 7 8.78 -5.79 39.51
CA HIS A 7 9.17 -6.39 38.25
C HIS A 7 8.96 -5.40 37.09
N ARG A 8 10.05 -4.97 36.44
CA ARG A 8 9.95 -4.40 35.10
C ARG A 8 9.48 -5.53 34.20
N GLY A 9 8.19 -5.52 33.90
CA GLY A 9 7.59 -6.34 32.86
C GLY A 9 8.41 -6.23 31.58
N SER A 10 8.48 -7.34 30.86
CA SER A 10 8.97 -7.43 29.49
C SER A 10 8.48 -6.23 28.69
N PRO A 11 9.30 -5.63 27.81
CA PRO A 11 8.78 -4.63 26.89
C PRO A 11 7.67 -5.27 26.09
N SER A 12 6.43 -4.86 26.34
CA SER A 12 5.35 -5.07 25.38
C SER A 12 5.86 -4.52 24.05
N PRO A 13 5.83 -5.28 22.95
CA PRO A 13 6.18 -4.73 21.66
C PRO A 13 5.19 -3.60 21.43
N ILE A 14 5.67 -2.36 21.44
CA ILE A 14 4.94 -1.27 20.83
C ILE A 14 4.96 -1.65 19.35
N MET A 15 3.89 -2.33 18.90
CA MET A 15 3.73 -2.73 17.51
C MET A 15 3.71 -1.43 16.71
N SER A 16 4.77 -1.20 15.95
CA SER A 16 4.89 -0.04 15.07
C SER A 16 3.76 -0.10 14.05
N ASP A 17 3.01 0.99 13.87
CA ASP A 17 2.08 1.17 12.74
C ASP A 17 2.83 1.41 11.42
N ALA A 18 4.02 0.83 11.28
CA ALA A 18 4.79 0.93 10.06
C ALA A 18 4.06 0.22 8.93
N THR A 19 3.92 0.93 7.82
CA THR A 19 3.13 0.45 6.68
C THR A 19 4.01 0.26 5.45
N THR A 20 3.95 -0.95 4.90
CA THR A 20 4.43 -1.22 3.54
C THR A 20 3.20 -1.34 2.65
N ILE A 21 3.08 -0.48 1.65
CA ILE A 21 1.95 -0.45 0.72
C ILE A 21 2.42 -1.01 -0.61
N LEU A 22 1.70 -2.00 -1.12
CA LEU A 22 1.92 -2.60 -2.43
C LEU A 22 0.83 -2.08 -3.36
N VAL A 23 1.21 -1.27 -4.34
CA VAL A 23 0.29 -0.60 -5.26
C VAL A 23 0.36 -1.28 -6.62
N ASP A 24 -0.78 -1.80 -7.10
CA ASP A 24 -0.90 -2.30 -8.45
C ASP A 24 -1.13 -1.11 -9.39
N THR A 25 -0.12 -0.80 -10.20
CA THR A 25 -0.16 0.37 -11.09
C THR A 25 -0.76 0.08 -12.45
N ASP A 26 -1.00 -1.20 -12.75
CA ASP A 26 -1.41 -1.66 -14.07
C ASP A 26 -2.86 -2.15 -14.08
N LEU A 27 -3.43 -2.44 -12.90
CA LEU A 27 -4.83 -2.81 -12.76
C LEU A 27 -5.77 -1.65 -13.10
N GLU A 28 -6.73 -1.91 -13.98
CA GLU A 28 -7.77 -0.95 -14.36
C GLU A 28 -8.70 -0.64 -13.17
N ARG A 29 -9.25 0.58 -13.15
CA ARG A 29 -10.12 1.06 -12.07
C ARG A 29 -11.34 0.15 -11.84
N ASP A 30 -11.95 -0.33 -12.93
CA ASP A 30 -13.18 -1.12 -12.86
C ASP A 30 -12.94 -2.53 -12.29
N ASP A 31 -11.69 -3.02 -12.35
CA ASP A 31 -11.29 -4.32 -11.80
C ASP A 31 -10.82 -4.25 -10.34
N ALA A 32 -10.52 -3.05 -9.83
CA ALA A 32 -9.93 -2.87 -8.50
C ALA A 32 -10.78 -3.44 -7.36
N ALA A 33 -12.09 -3.21 -7.39
CA ALA A 33 -13.00 -3.73 -6.37
C ALA A 33 -13.10 -5.26 -6.42
N ALA A 34 -13.09 -5.83 -7.64
CA ALA A 34 -13.12 -7.27 -7.84
C ALA A 34 -11.81 -7.92 -7.37
N ALA A 35 -10.65 -7.30 -7.65
CA ALA A 35 -9.34 -7.75 -7.18
C ALA A 35 -9.26 -7.74 -5.65
N ALA A 36 -9.67 -6.64 -5.00
CA ALA A 36 -9.67 -6.52 -3.55
C ALA A 36 -10.62 -7.53 -2.89
N THR A 37 -11.83 -7.71 -3.44
CA THR A 37 -12.78 -8.72 -2.96
C THR A 37 -12.24 -10.14 -3.15
N GLY A 38 -11.66 -10.43 -4.31
CA GLY A 38 -11.10 -11.75 -4.62
C GLY A 38 -9.93 -12.11 -3.70
N LEU A 39 -9.07 -11.14 -3.38
CA LEU A 39 -7.98 -11.34 -2.42
C LEU A 39 -8.53 -11.55 -1.00
N TYR A 40 -9.48 -10.73 -0.56
CA TYR A 40 -10.14 -10.89 0.74
C TYR A 40 -10.75 -12.29 0.91
N LEU A 41 -11.57 -12.73 -0.05
CA LEU A 41 -12.24 -14.04 0.02
C LEU A 41 -11.25 -15.19 0.11
N ARG A 42 -10.09 -15.07 -0.56
CA ARG A 42 -9.03 -16.07 -0.50
C ARG A 42 -8.36 -16.10 0.88
N LEU A 43 -7.88 -14.95 1.35
CA LEU A 43 -7.14 -14.83 2.62
C LEU A 43 -8.02 -15.08 3.85
N ALA A 44 -9.29 -14.67 3.81
CA ALA A 44 -10.23 -14.96 4.89
C ALA A 44 -10.68 -16.43 4.82
N GLY A 45 -10.91 -16.95 3.61
CA GLY A 45 -11.36 -18.33 3.38
C GLY A 45 -10.32 -19.40 3.76
N ASP A 46 -9.03 -19.10 3.62
CA ASP A 46 -7.94 -19.99 4.05
C ASP A 46 -7.44 -19.75 5.48
N GLY A 47 -8.03 -18.76 6.18
CA GLY A 47 -7.70 -18.43 7.56
C GLY A 47 -6.38 -17.65 7.71
N THR A 48 -5.85 -17.04 6.64
CA THR A 48 -4.70 -16.14 6.72
C THR A 48 -5.04 -14.85 7.47
N ILE A 49 -6.24 -14.29 7.25
CA ILE A 49 -6.73 -13.08 7.92
C ILE A 49 -8.09 -13.31 8.57
N SER A 50 -8.44 -12.43 9.51
CA SER A 50 -9.78 -12.34 10.10
C SER A 50 -10.82 -11.98 9.03
N PRO A 51 -12.02 -12.57 9.06
CA PRO A 51 -13.11 -12.17 8.17
C PRO A 51 -13.67 -10.78 8.52
N VAL A 52 -13.48 -10.34 9.76
CA VAL A 52 -13.89 -9.03 10.28
C VAL A 52 -12.70 -8.09 10.31
N TYR A 53 -12.90 -6.85 9.86
CA TYR A 53 -11.89 -5.79 9.90
C TYR A 53 -12.03 -4.95 11.18
N GLU A 54 -10.91 -4.36 11.59
CA GLU A 54 -10.86 -3.37 12.66
C GLU A 54 -10.92 -1.96 12.06
N VAL A 55 -11.65 -1.05 12.71
CA VAL A 55 -11.77 0.35 12.30
C VAL A 55 -11.12 1.23 13.37
N GLU A 56 -9.86 1.58 13.19
CA GLU A 56 -9.20 2.64 13.97
C GLU A 56 -9.12 3.94 13.18
N SER A 57 -8.43 3.92 12.04
CA SER A 57 -8.30 5.04 11.10
C SER A 57 -8.49 4.61 9.64
N GLU A 58 -8.13 3.37 9.32
CA GLU A 58 -8.34 2.70 8.03
C GLU A 58 -8.79 1.26 8.28
N PRO A 59 -9.59 0.65 7.38
CA PRO A 59 -10.02 -0.73 7.53
C PRO A 59 -8.86 -1.70 7.35
N ARG A 60 -8.55 -2.49 8.39
CA ARG A 60 -7.50 -3.51 8.36
C ARG A 60 -7.97 -4.84 8.92
N PHE A 61 -7.58 -5.94 8.29
CA PHE A 61 -7.88 -7.30 8.71
C PHE A 61 -6.70 -7.88 9.48
N ARG A 62 -6.94 -8.34 10.71
CA ARG A 62 -5.91 -8.99 11.53
C ARG A 62 -5.39 -10.26 10.86
N VAL A 63 -4.08 -10.45 10.83
CA VAL A 63 -3.45 -11.70 10.40
C VAL A 63 -3.67 -12.77 11.48
N LEU A 64 -4.16 -13.93 11.06
CA LEU A 64 -4.38 -15.11 11.91
C LEU A 64 -3.31 -16.20 11.69
N ASP A 65 -2.63 -16.19 10.53
CA ASP A 65 -1.48 -17.08 10.28
C ASP A 65 -0.27 -16.63 11.14
N GLU A 66 -0.04 -17.35 12.24
CA GLU A 66 1.07 -17.09 13.16
C GLU A 66 2.44 -17.22 12.47
N ARG A 67 2.57 -18.11 11.47
CA ARG A 67 3.84 -18.27 10.74
C ARG A 67 4.12 -17.05 9.89
N LEU A 68 3.10 -16.56 9.17
CA LEU A 68 3.24 -15.33 8.39
C LEU A 68 3.65 -14.17 9.31
N THR A 69 3.03 -14.04 10.47
CA THR A 69 3.36 -13.01 11.46
C THR A 69 4.80 -13.16 11.97
N GLN A 70 5.26 -14.38 12.28
CA GLN A 70 6.61 -14.64 12.77
C GLN A 70 7.69 -14.40 11.70
N ASP A 71 7.42 -14.80 10.46
CA ASP A 71 8.39 -14.74 9.36
C ASP A 71 8.50 -13.33 8.77
N THR A 72 7.41 -12.56 8.77
CA THR A 72 7.36 -11.23 8.12
C THR A 72 7.21 -10.07 9.10
N GLY A 73 6.76 -10.31 10.33
CA GLY A 73 6.39 -9.26 11.27
C GLY A 73 5.10 -8.50 10.90
N VAL A 74 4.36 -8.94 9.88
CA VAL A 74 3.07 -8.35 9.48
C VAL A 74 1.96 -8.92 10.36
N TYR A 75 1.20 -8.05 11.02
CA TYR A 75 0.12 -8.44 11.94
C TYR A 75 -1.28 -8.06 11.45
N ALA A 76 -1.39 -7.18 10.46
CA ALA A 76 -2.65 -6.86 9.81
C ALA A 76 -2.44 -6.49 8.33
N ILE A 77 -3.49 -6.66 7.54
CA ILE A 77 -3.50 -6.37 6.10
C ILE A 77 -4.70 -5.47 5.78
N GLY A 78 -4.46 -4.32 5.18
CA GLY A 78 -5.46 -3.45 4.56
C GLY A 78 -5.60 -3.77 3.07
N LEU A 79 -6.84 -3.79 2.58
CA LEU A 79 -7.14 -4.03 1.18
C LEU A 79 -7.90 -2.82 0.65
N HIS A 80 -7.33 -2.12 -0.34
CA HIS A 80 -7.83 -0.84 -0.81
C HIS A 80 -8.21 -0.94 -2.28
N ALA A 81 -9.38 -0.38 -2.62
CA ALA A 81 -9.80 -0.16 -3.99
C ALA A 81 -10.30 1.28 -4.12
N SER A 82 -9.84 2.00 -5.14
CA SER A 82 -10.21 3.41 -5.34
C SER A 82 -11.72 3.58 -5.33
N SER A 83 -12.20 4.61 -4.61
CA SER A 83 -13.63 4.93 -4.47
C SER A 83 -14.47 3.84 -3.78
N HIS A 84 -13.87 2.85 -3.11
CA HIS A 84 -14.60 1.77 -2.42
C HIS A 84 -14.21 1.70 -0.95
N ARG A 85 -15.13 1.20 -0.11
CA ARG A 85 -14.93 0.99 1.32
C ARG A 85 -15.50 -0.35 1.77
N TRP A 86 -14.92 -0.93 2.81
CA TRP A 86 -15.44 -2.13 3.45
C TRP A 86 -16.67 -1.86 4.29
N ARG A 87 -17.57 -2.84 4.33
CA ARG A 87 -18.72 -2.93 5.22
C ARG A 87 -18.88 -4.34 5.75
N ASP A 88 -19.36 -4.45 6.99
CA ASP A 88 -19.76 -5.72 7.57
C ASP A 88 -20.87 -6.37 6.72
N ASP A 89 -20.78 -7.68 6.53
CA ASP A 89 -21.86 -8.49 5.97
C ASP A 89 -22.74 -9.10 7.08
N GLU A 90 -23.91 -9.61 6.71
CA GLU A 90 -24.87 -10.21 7.65
C GLU A 90 -24.41 -11.58 8.22
N LYS A 91 -23.34 -12.16 7.66
CA LYS A 91 -22.81 -13.48 7.99
C LYS A 91 -21.52 -13.41 8.84
N GLY A 92 -21.10 -12.22 9.27
CA GLY A 92 -19.90 -12.02 10.08
C GLY A 92 -18.60 -11.92 9.27
N GLY A 93 -18.69 -11.64 7.97
CA GLY A 93 -17.59 -11.24 7.10
C GLY A 93 -17.71 -9.78 6.65
N ALA A 94 -17.07 -9.45 5.53
CA ALA A 94 -17.03 -8.10 4.99
C ALA A 94 -17.21 -8.10 3.46
N HIS A 95 -17.72 -7.00 2.93
CA HIS A 95 -17.87 -6.76 1.49
C HIS A 95 -17.52 -5.32 1.13
N LEU A 96 -17.07 -5.11 -0.11
CA LEU A 96 -16.76 -3.79 -0.65
C LEU A 96 -18.02 -3.12 -1.23
N VAL A 97 -18.17 -1.83 -0.95
CA VAL A 97 -19.21 -0.98 -1.54
C VAL A 97 -18.60 0.33 -2.05
N GLU A 98 -19.26 0.96 -3.01
CA GLU A 98 -18.86 2.28 -3.50
C GLU A 98 -18.95 3.38 -2.42
N GLY A 99 -18.09 4.40 -2.56
CA GLY A 99 -18.04 5.61 -1.73
C GLY A 99 -16.91 5.63 -0.69
N GLY A 100 -15.77 4.99 -0.94
CA GLY A 100 -14.59 5.07 -0.07
C GLY A 100 -13.75 6.35 -0.25
N PRO A 101 -12.95 6.73 0.77
CA PRO A 101 -12.08 7.90 0.73
C PRO A 101 -10.82 7.72 -0.15
N GLU A 102 -10.44 6.47 -0.45
CA GLU A 102 -9.24 6.17 -1.22
C GLU A 102 -9.32 6.71 -2.65
N ASN A 103 -8.40 7.62 -2.98
CA ASN A 103 -8.27 8.22 -4.31
C ASN A 103 -7.21 7.53 -5.19
N GLY A 104 -6.56 6.47 -4.69
CA GLY A 104 -5.52 5.75 -5.43
C GLY A 104 -4.16 6.46 -5.50
N ILE A 105 -3.93 7.47 -4.67
CA ILE A 105 -2.62 8.11 -4.50
C ILE A 105 -2.04 7.66 -3.16
N PHE A 106 -0.86 7.03 -3.19
CA PHE A 106 -0.19 6.52 -2.01
C PHE A 106 1.16 7.20 -1.86
N CYS A 107 1.30 8.02 -0.81
CA CYS A 107 2.55 8.71 -0.52
C CYS A 107 2.79 8.91 0.98
N ARG A 108 4.03 9.28 1.33
CA ARG A 108 4.38 9.69 2.70
C ARG A 108 3.82 11.09 2.95
N TYR A 109 2.57 11.21 3.39
CA TYR A 109 1.87 12.50 3.58
C TYR A 109 2.57 13.53 4.48
N ASP A 110 3.58 13.12 5.26
CA ASP A 110 4.36 14.00 6.14
C ASP A 110 5.60 14.64 5.47
N GLY A 111 5.85 14.35 4.18
CA GLY A 111 6.99 14.87 3.41
C GLY A 111 6.65 15.13 1.94
N SER A 112 7.50 15.91 1.27
CA SER A 112 7.53 15.93 -0.19
C SER A 112 8.10 14.59 -0.69
N PHE A 113 7.77 14.20 -1.92
CA PHE A 113 8.29 13.01 -2.57
C PHE A 113 9.05 13.39 -3.84
N THR A 114 9.92 12.50 -4.30
CA THR A 114 10.62 12.68 -5.58
C THR A 114 10.36 11.50 -6.48
N ILE A 115 9.80 11.76 -7.66
CA ILE A 115 9.61 10.76 -8.71
C ILE A 115 10.68 10.90 -9.79
N ARG A 116 10.86 9.85 -10.59
CA ARG A 116 11.73 9.88 -11.78
C ARG A 116 10.94 9.63 -13.04
N CYS A 117 11.26 10.40 -14.08
CA CYS A 117 10.76 10.17 -15.41
C CYS A 117 11.07 8.72 -15.85
N PRO A 118 10.09 7.99 -16.41
CA PRO A 118 10.33 6.63 -16.89
C PRO A 118 11.35 6.59 -18.04
N GLU A 119 11.42 7.65 -18.86
CA GLU A 119 12.30 7.72 -20.04
C GLU A 119 13.73 8.14 -19.70
N CYS A 120 13.91 9.36 -19.18
CA CYS A 120 15.25 9.94 -18.97
C CYS A 120 15.73 9.90 -17.51
N ARG A 121 14.91 9.36 -16.60
CA ARG A 121 15.19 9.28 -15.15
C ARG A 121 15.39 10.63 -14.45
N GLN A 122 15.11 11.75 -15.12
CA GLN A 122 15.13 13.09 -14.52
C GLN A 122 14.25 13.10 -13.26
N PRO A 123 14.77 13.53 -12.11
CA PRO A 123 13.98 13.68 -10.89
C PRO A 123 12.99 14.84 -11.02
N LEU A 124 11.84 14.70 -10.37
CA LEU A 124 10.82 15.73 -10.27
C LEU A 124 10.15 15.60 -8.91
N ALA A 125 10.05 16.71 -8.17
CA ALA A 125 9.29 16.80 -6.93
C ALA A 125 8.22 17.92 -7.05
N PRO A 126 7.10 17.81 -6.31
CA PRO A 126 6.17 18.93 -6.19
C PRO A 126 6.85 20.19 -5.64
N GLY A 127 6.55 21.34 -6.23
CA GLY A 127 7.17 22.63 -5.92
C GLY A 127 8.53 22.91 -6.58
N ASP A 128 9.08 21.99 -7.37
CA ASP A 128 10.25 22.26 -8.21
C ASP A 128 9.89 23.17 -9.39
N GLU A 129 10.87 23.89 -9.93
CA GLU A 129 10.67 24.61 -11.21
C GLU A 129 10.37 23.59 -12.33
N GLY A 130 9.21 23.73 -12.99
CA GLY A 130 8.74 22.79 -14.01
C GLY A 130 7.89 21.63 -13.47
N SER A 131 7.47 21.64 -12.20
CA SER A 131 6.58 20.61 -11.61
C SER A 131 5.10 20.85 -11.85
N GLU A 132 4.69 21.89 -12.59
CA GLU A 132 3.28 22.24 -12.80
C GLU A 132 2.50 21.08 -13.44
N ALA A 133 3.12 20.37 -14.38
CA ALA A 133 2.51 19.22 -15.03
C ALA A 133 2.31 18.03 -14.07
N LEU A 134 3.16 17.88 -13.04
CA LEU A 134 2.97 16.86 -12.01
C LEU A 134 1.80 17.22 -11.10
N GLU A 135 1.71 18.47 -10.66
CA GLU A 135 0.64 18.93 -9.79
C GLU A 135 -0.73 18.86 -10.49
N GLU A 136 -0.78 19.22 -11.77
CA GLU A 136 -1.97 19.04 -12.60
C GLU A 136 -2.33 17.56 -12.76
N ALA A 137 -1.36 16.68 -13.06
CA ALA A 137 -1.62 15.24 -13.19
C ALA A 137 -2.18 14.63 -11.89
N LEU A 138 -1.68 15.05 -10.72
CA LEU A 138 -2.20 14.61 -9.41
C LEU A 138 -3.65 15.08 -9.18
N ALA A 139 -3.98 16.29 -9.59
CA ALA A 139 -5.36 16.80 -9.51
C ALA A 139 -6.29 16.04 -10.47
N VAL A 140 -5.86 15.83 -11.72
CA VAL A 140 -6.61 15.12 -12.76
C VAL A 140 -6.82 13.65 -12.39
N TRP A 141 -5.87 13.01 -11.73
CA TRP A 141 -5.97 11.59 -11.34
C TRP A 141 -7.26 11.25 -10.59
N CYS A 142 -7.73 12.14 -9.70
CA CYS A 142 -8.94 11.90 -8.92
C CYS A 142 -10.20 11.81 -9.79
N ASP A 143 -10.27 12.61 -10.87
CA ASP A 143 -11.46 12.75 -11.71
C ASP A 143 -11.39 11.90 -12.98
N ALA A 144 -10.23 11.88 -13.65
CA ALA A 144 -9.98 11.21 -14.91
C ALA A 144 -8.59 10.52 -14.92
N PRO A 145 -8.42 9.39 -14.23
CA PRO A 145 -7.14 8.67 -14.12
C PRO A 145 -6.45 8.40 -15.46
N ASN A 146 -7.23 8.01 -16.48
CA ASN A 146 -6.73 7.71 -17.83
C ASN A 146 -6.19 8.94 -18.58
N SER A 147 -6.42 10.14 -18.04
CA SER A 147 -5.96 11.42 -18.58
C SER A 147 -4.84 12.05 -17.73
N ALA A 148 -4.39 11.38 -16.65
CA ALA A 148 -3.32 11.88 -15.79
C ALA A 148 -1.94 11.59 -16.41
N TYR A 149 -1.41 12.58 -17.12
CA TYR A 149 -0.08 12.52 -17.76
C TYR A 149 0.85 13.59 -17.20
N VAL A 150 2.11 13.23 -17.02
CA VAL A 150 3.17 14.15 -16.60
C VAL A 150 4.10 14.42 -17.78
N ALA A 151 4.35 15.70 -18.05
CA ALA A 151 5.36 16.15 -18.99
C ALA A 151 6.72 16.24 -18.29
N CYS A 152 7.72 15.50 -18.78
CA CYS A 152 9.06 15.56 -18.18
C CYS A 152 9.79 16.85 -18.59
N PRO A 153 10.30 17.66 -17.63
CA PRO A 153 11.05 18.88 -17.96
C PRO A 153 12.40 18.60 -18.64
N GLY A 154 12.98 17.42 -18.43
CA GLY A 154 14.29 17.05 -18.99
C GLY A 154 14.26 16.53 -20.43
N CYS A 155 13.22 15.76 -20.80
CA CYS A 155 13.14 15.13 -22.13
C CYS A 155 11.85 15.45 -22.91
N ALA A 156 10.94 16.25 -22.34
CA ALA A 156 9.64 16.60 -22.91
C ALA A 156 8.70 15.41 -23.21
N ALA A 157 9.02 14.20 -22.73
CA ALA A 157 8.14 13.05 -22.85
C ALA A 157 6.87 13.23 -22.00
N TRP A 158 5.73 12.91 -22.59
CA TRP A 158 4.44 12.83 -21.92
C TRP A 158 4.15 11.38 -21.58
N THR A 159 4.07 11.06 -20.30
CA THR A 159 3.91 9.68 -19.85
C THR A 159 2.86 9.58 -18.74
N PRO A 160 2.08 8.48 -18.69
CA PRO A 160 1.08 8.28 -17.64
C PRO A 160 1.67 8.39 -16.24
N LEU A 161 0.96 9.01 -15.31
CA LEU A 161 1.41 9.17 -13.91
C LEU A 161 1.73 7.83 -13.25
N THR A 162 0.99 6.76 -13.59
CA THR A 162 1.20 5.39 -13.13
C THR A 162 2.54 4.78 -13.51
N LEU A 163 3.33 5.38 -14.41
CA LEU A 163 4.68 4.91 -14.76
C LEU A 163 5.80 5.61 -13.98
N TRP A 164 5.48 6.72 -13.32
CA TRP A 164 6.47 7.47 -12.54
C TRP A 164 6.72 6.75 -11.22
N ARG A 165 7.99 6.59 -10.86
CA ARG A 165 8.41 5.83 -9.68
C ARG A 165 9.28 6.68 -8.78
N SER A 166 9.05 6.59 -7.47
CA SER A 166 9.93 7.18 -6.48
C SER A 166 11.14 6.27 -6.22
N PRO A 167 12.38 6.79 -6.29
CA PRO A 167 13.58 6.06 -5.86
C PRO A 167 13.62 5.80 -4.35
N ALA A 168 12.91 6.61 -3.56
CA ALA A 168 12.84 6.48 -2.12
C ALA A 168 11.69 5.56 -1.67
N HIS A 169 10.90 5.02 -2.62
CA HIS A 169 9.72 4.21 -2.33
C HIS A 169 8.73 4.95 -1.43
N ASP A 170 8.47 6.23 -1.73
CA ASP A 170 7.58 7.11 -0.95
C ASP A 170 6.38 7.62 -1.76
N PHE A 171 6.21 7.14 -3.00
CA PHE A 171 5.12 7.52 -3.90
C PHE A 171 4.79 6.43 -4.93
N ALA A 172 3.50 6.14 -5.09
CA ALA A 172 2.93 5.42 -6.22
C ALA A 172 1.44 5.80 -6.40
N VAL A 173 0.92 5.61 -7.61
CA VAL A 173 -0.51 5.73 -7.90
C VAL A 173 -1.03 4.44 -8.52
N GLY A 174 -2.24 4.05 -8.15
CA GLY A 174 -2.88 2.83 -8.63
C GLY A 174 -4.27 2.66 -8.04
N HIS A 175 -5.08 1.80 -8.66
CA HIS A 175 -6.48 1.63 -8.27
C HIS A 175 -6.71 0.57 -7.20
N PHE A 176 -5.75 -0.34 -7.03
CA PHE A 176 -5.75 -1.38 -6.02
C PHE A 176 -4.44 -1.35 -5.23
N ALA A 177 -4.55 -1.45 -3.90
CA ALA A 177 -3.38 -1.53 -3.05
C ALA A 177 -3.59 -2.46 -1.85
N ILE A 178 -2.48 -3.02 -1.38
CA ILE A 178 -2.39 -3.87 -0.20
C ILE A 178 -1.50 -3.17 0.81
N THR A 179 -2.07 -2.77 1.95
CA THR A 179 -1.30 -2.18 3.06
C THR A 179 -0.93 -3.27 4.05
N LEU A 180 0.34 -3.38 4.38
CA LEU A 180 0.88 -4.35 5.34
C LEU A 180 1.26 -3.59 6.60
N TYR A 181 0.60 -3.88 7.71
CA TYR A 181 0.87 -3.26 9.01
C TYR A 181 1.83 -4.14 9.81
N GLY A 182 2.94 -3.55 10.27
CA GLY A 182 3.99 -4.27 10.98
C GLY A 182 5.38 -3.77 10.62
N THR A 183 6.30 -4.70 10.35
CA THR A 183 7.67 -4.34 9.97
C THR A 183 7.73 -3.85 8.52
N HIS A 184 8.54 -2.83 8.22
CA HIS A 184 8.85 -2.45 6.84
C HIS A 184 9.60 -3.60 6.14
N LEU A 185 8.98 -4.19 5.13
CA LEU A 185 9.55 -5.29 4.35
C LEU A 185 10.46 -4.76 3.24
N ARG A 186 11.67 -4.33 3.62
CA ARG A 186 12.68 -3.76 2.71
C ARG A 186 13.15 -4.73 1.61
N SER A 187 13.11 -6.02 1.90
CA SER A 187 13.45 -7.05 0.93
C SER A 187 12.50 -7.14 -0.28
N LEU A 188 11.35 -6.47 -0.24
CA LEU A 188 10.48 -6.35 -1.42
C LEU A 188 11.12 -5.49 -2.52
N THR A 189 12.00 -4.55 -2.18
CA THR A 189 12.64 -3.62 -3.14
C THR A 189 14.11 -3.94 -3.41
N ASP A 190 14.80 -4.59 -2.48
CA ASP A 190 16.28 -4.70 -2.51
C ASP A 190 16.81 -5.79 -3.49
N GLY A 191 15.93 -6.47 -4.23
CA GLY A 191 16.30 -7.49 -5.22
C GLY A 191 17.03 -8.71 -4.64
N GLN A 192 17.14 -8.79 -3.31
CA GLN A 192 17.67 -9.95 -2.61
C GLN A 192 16.55 -10.97 -2.42
N ASN A 193 16.84 -12.24 -2.73
CA ASN A 193 15.94 -13.36 -2.44
C ASN A 193 15.80 -13.52 -0.93
N ASP A 194 14.85 -12.78 -0.37
CA ASP A 194 14.41 -12.96 1.01
C ASP A 194 13.26 -13.96 1.05
N HIS A 195 13.37 -14.91 1.96
CA HIS A 195 12.34 -15.90 2.22
C HIS A 195 11.02 -15.24 2.62
N ALA A 196 11.07 -14.19 3.46
CA ALA A 196 9.89 -13.50 3.95
C ALA A 196 9.12 -12.78 2.82
N ALA A 197 9.83 -12.05 1.96
CA ALA A 197 9.25 -11.39 0.79
C ALA A 197 8.63 -12.39 -0.20
N THR A 198 9.30 -13.52 -0.43
CA THR A 198 8.81 -14.57 -1.33
C THR A 198 7.55 -15.23 -0.79
N LEU A 199 7.56 -15.58 0.51
CA LEU A 199 6.40 -16.17 1.19
C LEU A 199 5.20 -15.23 1.13
N LEU A 200 5.40 -13.94 1.43
CA LEU A 200 4.35 -12.94 1.38
C LEU A 200 3.78 -12.81 -0.03
N ARG A 201 4.62 -12.67 -1.06
CA ARG A 201 4.15 -12.58 -2.46
C ARG A 201 3.31 -13.79 -2.85
N HIS A 202 3.77 -14.99 -2.52
CA HIS A 202 3.01 -16.22 -2.77
C HIS A 202 1.65 -16.22 -2.05
N ARG A 203 1.59 -15.70 -0.81
CA ARG A 203 0.33 -15.57 -0.07
C ARG A 203 -0.63 -14.56 -0.71
N LEU A 204 -0.12 -13.43 -1.20
CA LEU A 204 -0.93 -12.40 -1.84
C LEU A 204 -1.40 -12.79 -3.26
N GLY A 205 -0.73 -13.74 -3.92
CA GLY A 205 -1.16 -14.34 -5.20
C GLY A 205 -0.14 -14.18 -6.33
N ASP A 206 -0.27 -15.02 -7.36
CA ASP A 206 0.63 -15.14 -8.52
C ASP A 206 0.69 -13.85 -9.37
N VAL A 207 1.92 -13.45 -9.70
CA VAL A 207 2.38 -12.07 -9.92
C VAL A 207 2.31 -11.70 -11.40
N ALA A 208 1.15 -11.24 -11.87
CA ALA A 208 1.03 -10.61 -13.19
C ALA A 208 1.51 -9.15 -13.21
N GLY A 209 1.61 -8.49 -12.05
CA GLY A 209 2.13 -7.14 -11.90
C GLY A 209 3.10 -7.05 -10.73
N ASP A 210 4.33 -6.59 -10.99
CA ASP A 210 5.24 -6.19 -9.91
C ASP A 210 4.64 -4.95 -9.23
N PHE A 211 4.14 -5.12 -7.99
CA PHE A 211 3.61 -4.00 -7.20
C PHE A 211 4.67 -2.91 -7.03
N ALA A 212 4.27 -1.65 -7.19
CA ALA A 212 5.06 -0.53 -6.72
C ALA A 212 5.02 -0.52 -5.18
N VAL A 213 6.20 -0.55 -4.55
CA VAL A 213 6.32 -0.55 -3.09
C VAL A 213 6.43 0.88 -2.58
N VAL A 214 5.62 1.22 -1.58
CA VAL A 214 5.66 2.48 -0.84
C VAL A 214 5.82 2.19 0.66
N TYR A 215 6.79 2.84 1.31
CA TYR A 215 6.96 2.82 2.76
C TYR A 215 6.33 4.08 3.36
N ALA A 216 5.25 3.91 4.10
CA ALA A 216 4.58 4.97 4.85
C ALA A 216 4.79 4.75 6.36
N ARG A 217 4.62 5.83 7.14
CA ARG A 217 4.69 5.98 8.62
C ARG A 217 5.74 5.10 9.36
N ALA A 218 6.58 5.71 10.19
CA ALA A 218 7.40 4.98 11.18
C ALA A 218 7.15 5.55 12.57
#